data_AF-A0A3B8ST35-F1
#
_entry.id   AF-A0A3B8ST35-F1
#
_cell.length_a   1.000
_cell.length_b   1.000
_cell.length_c   1.000
_cell.angle_alpha   90.00
_cell.angle_beta   90.00
_cell.angle_gamma   90.00
#
_symmetry.space_group_name_H-M   'P 1'
#
loop_
_entity.id
_entity.type
_entity.pdbx_description
1 polymer ?
#
loop_
_entity_poly.entity_id
_entity_poly.type
_entity_poly.pdbx_seq_one_letter_code
_entity_poly.pdbx_strand_id
1 'polypeptide(L)'
;RVALIVAPDGSVLPCHNATTLTHLAFPNVTTDSLHHVWYESNAFNAYRGDAWMPEICQSCDRKEIDFAGCRCQALAILGDASAADP
;
A
#
# COMPACT_ATOMS: atom_id res chain seq x y z
N ARG A 1 9.92 7.57 1.67
CA ARG A 1 10.05 6.24 1.01
C ARG A 1 9.55 6.42 -0.43
N VAL A 2 10.31 5.96 -1.45
CA VAL A 2 10.13 6.43 -2.85
C VAL A 2 10.32 5.26 -3.82
N ALA A 3 9.47 4.23 -3.78
CA ALA A 3 9.57 3.14 -4.74
C ALA A 3 8.21 2.85 -5.36
N LEU A 4 8.20 2.80 -6.68
CA LEU A 4 7.20 2.14 -7.52
C LEU A 4 7.95 0.99 -8.19
N ILE A 5 7.38 -0.21 -8.17
CA ILE A 5 8.02 -1.40 -8.71
C ILE A 5 7.22 -1.90 -9.90
N VAL A 6 7.91 -2.17 -11.00
CA VAL A 6 7.33 -2.86 -12.16
C VAL A 6 7.88 -4.29 -12.16
N ALA A 7 6.99 -5.27 -12.02
CA ALA A 7 7.34 -6.69 -12.11
C ALA A 7 7.55 -7.12 -13.58
N PRO A 8 8.20 -8.27 -13.85
CA PRO A 8 8.46 -8.72 -15.23
C PRO A 8 7.22 -8.96 -16.10
N ASP A 9 6.06 -9.21 -15.48
CA ASP A 9 4.76 -9.34 -16.16
C ASP A 9 4.09 -7.99 -16.45
N GLY A 10 4.73 -6.88 -16.07
CA GLY A 10 4.24 -5.52 -16.21
C GLY A 10 3.39 -5.00 -15.05
N SER A 11 3.09 -5.83 -14.05
CA SER A 11 2.31 -5.43 -12.87
C SER A 11 3.04 -4.35 -12.07
N VAL A 12 2.32 -3.32 -11.64
CA VAL A 12 2.90 -2.19 -10.90
C VAL A 12 2.51 -2.23 -9.43
N LEU A 13 3.51 -2.23 -8.54
CA LEU A 13 3.36 -2.52 -7.13
C LEU A 13 3.83 -1.34 -6.26
N PRO A 14 3.11 -1.01 -5.16
CA PRO A 14 3.56 -0.02 -4.17
C PRO A 14 4.81 -0.45 -3.39
N CYS A 15 5.04 -1.77 -3.25
CA CYS A 15 6.23 -2.36 -2.67
C CYS A 15 6.41 -3.80 -3.18
N HIS A 16 7.58 -4.40 -2.98
CA HIS A 16 7.91 -5.71 -3.57
C HIS A 16 7.03 -6.85 -3.02
N ASN A 17 6.50 -6.67 -1.81
CA ASN A 17 5.67 -7.66 -1.13
C ASN A 17 4.16 -7.37 -1.27
N ALA A 18 3.77 -6.37 -2.06
CA ALA A 18 2.38 -5.92 -2.16
C ALA A 18 1.44 -7.02 -2.70
N THR A 19 1.96 -7.96 -3.49
CA THR A 19 1.20 -9.11 -4.02
C THR A 19 0.61 -10.02 -2.93
N THR A 20 1.09 -9.91 -1.68
CA THR A 20 0.48 -10.58 -0.52
C THR A 20 -0.89 -10.00 -0.13
N LEU A 21 -1.18 -8.76 -0.54
CA LEU A 21 -2.44 -8.06 -0.31
C LEU A 21 -3.46 -8.50 -1.38
N THR A 22 -3.97 -9.73 -1.25
CA THR A 22 -4.79 -10.40 -2.29
C THR A 22 -6.15 -9.72 -2.54
N HIS A 23 -6.59 -8.83 -1.66
CA HIS A 23 -7.77 -7.99 -1.85
C HIS A 23 -7.54 -6.77 -2.76
N LEU A 24 -6.30 -6.51 -3.17
CA LEU A 24 -5.95 -5.45 -4.12
C LEU A 24 -5.73 -6.00 -5.53
N ALA A 25 -6.20 -5.24 -6.51
CA ALA A 25 -5.88 -5.46 -7.93
C ALA A 25 -4.80 -4.46 -8.37
N PHE A 26 -3.71 -4.96 -8.93
CA PHE A 26 -2.58 -4.14 -9.38
C PHE A 26 -2.73 -3.76 -10.86
N PRO A 27 -2.49 -2.49 -11.22
CA PRO A 27 -2.50 -2.06 -12.62
C PRO A 27 -1.25 -2.55 -13.35
N ASN A 28 -1.24 -2.46 -14.68
CA ASN A 28 -0.15 -2.95 -15.51
C ASN A 28 0.37 -1.84 -16.45
N VAL A 29 1.69 -1.70 -16.59
CA VAL A 29 2.31 -0.66 -17.44
C VAL A 29 1.97 -0.78 -18.93
N THR A 30 1.50 -1.95 -19.37
CA THR A 30 1.12 -2.18 -20.76
C THR A 30 -0.29 -1.66 -21.08
N THR A 31 -1.12 -1.47 -20.05
CA THR A 31 -2.52 -1.02 -20.16
C THR A 31 -2.73 0.38 -19.59
N ASP A 32 -1.94 0.77 -18.59
CA ASP A 32 -2.13 1.98 -17.80
C ASP A 32 -0.88 2.87 -17.81
N SER A 33 -1.08 4.19 -17.94
CA SER A 33 0.03 5.14 -17.76
C SER A 33 0.52 5.16 -16.31
N LEU A 34 1.81 5.36 -16.09
CA LEU A 34 2.36 5.49 -14.72
C LEU A 34 1.72 6.64 -13.93
N HIS A 35 1.24 7.69 -14.60
CA HIS A 35 0.47 8.76 -13.97
C HIS A 35 -0.82 8.22 -13.37
N HIS A 36 -1.63 7.52 -14.17
CA HIS A 36 -2.87 6.89 -13.72
C HIS A 36 -2.60 5.89 -12.60
N VAL A 37 -1.58 5.03 -12.77
CA VAL A 37 -1.17 4.07 -11.73
C VAL A 37 -0.86 4.78 -10.42
N TRP A 38 -0.06 5.84 -10.45
CA TRP A 38 0.37 6.52 -9.24
C TRP A 38 -0.76 7.30 -8.57
N TYR A 39 -1.56 8.06 -9.30
CA TYR A 39 -2.52 8.99 -8.71
C TYR A 39 -3.92 8.39 -8.52
N GLU A 40 -4.33 7.47 -9.39
CA GLU A 40 -5.75 7.07 -9.49
C GLU A 40 -5.97 5.60 -9.14
N SER A 41 -4.95 4.73 -9.25
CA SER A 41 -5.17 3.30 -9.00
C SER A 41 -5.54 2.98 -7.53
N ASN A 42 -6.46 2.04 -7.37
CA ASN A 42 -6.89 1.57 -6.04
C ASN A 42 -5.73 0.98 -5.24
N ALA A 43 -4.82 0.22 -5.88
CA ALA A 43 -3.69 -0.39 -5.20
C ALA A 43 -2.74 0.64 -4.55
N PHE A 44 -2.50 1.79 -5.19
CA PHE A 44 -1.64 2.84 -4.65
C PHE A 44 -2.35 3.76 -3.66
N ASN A 45 -3.68 3.86 -3.75
CA ASN A 45 -4.47 4.73 -2.88
C ASN A 45 -5.06 4.03 -1.65
N ALA A 46 -5.16 2.70 -1.63
CA ALA A 46 -5.76 1.93 -0.53
C ALA A 46 -5.17 2.25 0.85
N TYR A 47 -3.86 2.51 0.91
CA TYR A 47 -3.12 2.82 2.14
C TYR A 47 -2.33 4.14 2.04
N ARG A 48 -2.82 5.08 1.23
CA ARG A 48 -2.24 6.43 1.10
C ARG A 48 -2.95 7.42 2.01
N GLY A 49 -2.19 8.35 2.60
CA GLY A 49 -2.72 9.30 3.58
C GLY A 49 -2.98 8.62 4.92
N ASP A 50 -3.82 9.22 5.77
CA ASP A 50 -4.13 8.75 7.12
C ASP A 50 -5.60 8.32 7.33
N ALA A 51 -6.48 8.57 6.35
CA ALA A 51 -7.92 8.28 6.47
C ALA A 51 -8.27 6.79 6.59
N TRP A 52 -7.39 5.90 6.12
CA TRP A 52 -7.54 4.44 6.23
C TRP A 52 -7.00 3.88 7.55
N MET A 53 -6.20 4.68 8.28
CA MET A 53 -5.47 4.19 9.46
C MET A 53 -6.44 3.81 10.57
N PRO A 54 -6.09 2.78 11.39
CA PRO A 54 -6.86 2.45 12.57
C PRO A 54 -6.69 3.56 13.62
N GLU A 55 -7.64 3.67 14.54
CA GLU A 55 -7.73 4.78 15.52
C GLU A 55 -6.39 5.05 16.23
N ILE A 56 -5.73 4.00 16.73
CA ILE A 56 -4.44 4.09 17.43
C ILE A 56 -3.33 4.76 16.59
N CYS A 57 -3.36 4.58 15.28
CA CYS A 57 -2.42 5.21 14.36
C CYS A 57 -2.90 6.61 13.96
N GLN A 58 -4.21 6.79 13.74
CA GLN A 58 -4.77 8.06 13.30
C GLN A 58 -4.64 9.17 14.36
N SER A 59 -4.66 8.80 15.64
CA SER A 59 -4.43 9.70 16.78
C SER A 59 -2.95 9.81 17.18
N CYS A 60 -2.04 9.08 16.53
CA CYS A 60 -0.62 9.10 16.87
C CYS A 60 0.09 10.29 16.22
N ASP A 61 0.91 10.99 16.99
CA ASP A 61 1.74 12.11 16.49
C ASP A 61 2.72 11.69 15.38
N ARG A 62 3.02 10.39 15.26
CA ARG A 62 3.96 9.85 14.28
C ARG A 62 3.33 9.39 12.97
N LYS A 63 2.01 9.51 12.81
CA LYS A 63 1.28 8.95 11.66
C LYS A 63 1.80 9.41 10.29
N GLU A 64 2.29 10.64 10.19
CA GLU A 64 2.88 11.19 8.95
C GLU A 64 4.38 10.90 8.79
N ILE A 65 4.98 10.21 9.75
CA ILE A 65 6.40 9.82 9.77
C ILE A 65 6.55 8.36 9.34
N ASP A 66 5.83 7.46 10.03
CA ASP A 66 5.94 6.01 9.84
C ASP A 66 4.77 5.40 9.05
N PHE A 67 3.68 6.14 8.86
CA PHE A 67 2.50 5.72 8.09
C PHE A 67 1.92 4.40 8.58
N ALA A 68 1.80 4.28 9.92
CA ALA A 68 1.34 3.09 10.64
C ALA A 68 2.24 1.83 10.49
N GLY A 69 3.37 1.93 9.80
CA GLY A 69 4.31 0.83 9.55
C GLY A 69 4.01 0.01 8.27
N CYS A 70 4.45 -1.24 8.22
CA CYS A 70 4.33 -2.15 7.08
C CYS A 70 2.96 -2.86 7.00
N ARG A 71 2.23 -2.65 5.89
CA ARG A 71 0.91 -3.28 5.66
C ARG A 71 1.01 -4.79 5.47
N CYS A 72 2.06 -5.25 4.79
CA CYS A 72 2.26 -6.68 4.54
C CYS A 72 2.62 -7.43 5.83
N GLN A 73 3.31 -6.78 6.77
CA GLN A 73 3.63 -7.35 8.08
C GLN A 73 2.39 -7.42 8.98
N ALA A 74 1.62 -6.34 9.05
CA ALA A 74 0.32 -6.33 9.73
C ALA A 74 -0.60 -7.46 9.22
N LEU A 75 -0.70 -7.64 7.90
CA LEU A 75 -1.46 -8.76 7.32
C LEU A 75 -0.89 -10.12 7.73
N ALA A 76 0.43 -10.31 7.63
CA ALA A 76 1.05 -11.61 7.91
C ALA A 76 0.91 -12.06 9.36
N ILE A 77 0.94 -11.11 10.32
CA ILE A 77 0.92 -11.41 11.75
C ILE A 77 -0.50 -11.35 12.33
N LEU A 78 -1.28 -10.34 11.94
CA LEU A 78 -2.60 -10.05 12.52
C LEU A 78 -3.76 -10.49 11.61
N GLY A 79 -3.48 -10.87 10.36
CA GLY A 79 -4.53 -11.21 9.38
C GLY A 79 -5.26 -9.99 8.81
N ASP A 80 -4.81 -8.77 9.13
CA ASP A 80 -5.42 -7.52 8.70
C ASP A 80 -4.35 -6.49 8.28
N ALA A 81 -4.34 -6.16 7.00
CA ALA A 81 -3.43 -5.17 6.42
C ALA A 81 -3.70 -3.73 6.88
N SER A 82 -4.90 -3.45 7.39
CA SER A 82 -5.28 -2.15 7.95
C SER A 82 -4.84 -1.98 9.41
N ALA A 83 -4.47 -3.05 10.11
CA ALA A 83 -4.01 -2.96 11.49
C ALA A 83 -2.67 -2.20 11.63
N ALA A 84 -2.40 -1.67 12.82
CA ALA A 84 -1.08 -1.13 13.14
C ALA A 84 -0.02 -2.22 12.98
N ASP A 85 1.15 -1.85 12.45
CA ASP A 85 2.28 -2.79 12.34
C ASP A 85 2.75 -3.22 13.75
N PRO A 86 2.73 -4.53 14.09
CA PRO A 86 3.03 -5.03 15.44
C PRO A 86 4.53 -5.06 15.80
#